data_AF-A0A843A0I4-F1
#
_entry.id   AF-A0A843A0I4-F1
#
_cell.length_a   1.000
_cell.length_b   1.000
_cell.length_c   1.000
_cell.angle_alpha   90.00
_cell.angle_beta   90.00
_cell.angle_gamma   90.00
#
_symmetry.space_group_name_H-M   'P 1'
#
loop_
_entity.id
_entity.type
_entity.pdbx_description
1 polymer ?
#
loop_
_entity_poly.entity_id
_entity_poly.type
_entity_poly.pdbx_seq_one_letter_code
_entity_poly.pdbx_strand_id
1 'polypeptide(L)' 'MKKKRTLNKYLGKWVLLDKENQVIYASDNVADVVEKGREYPYNEVSIGKKLDPGSCFF' A
#
# COMPACT_ATOMS: atom_id res chain seq x y z
N MET A 1 -24.30 4.17 13.35
CA MET A 1 -23.21 3.38 12.73
C MET A 1 -21.95 4.26 12.65
N LYS A 2 -20.98 4.08 13.56
CA LYS A 2 -19.76 4.93 13.63
C LYS A 2 -18.77 4.50 12.53
N LYS A 3 -18.48 5.43 11.61
CA LYS A 3 -17.57 5.27 10.46
C LYS A 3 -16.20 4.71 10.91
N LYS A 4 -15.77 3.64 10.25
CA LYS A 4 -14.48 2.95 10.43
C LYS A 4 -13.30 3.92 10.32
N ARG A 5 -12.68 4.28 11.44
CA ARG A 5 -11.50 5.15 11.58
C ARG A 5 -10.18 4.45 11.20
N THR A 6 -10.15 3.67 10.13
CA THR A 6 -8.98 2.83 9.77
C THR A 6 -8.42 3.10 8.38
N LEU A 7 -8.83 4.19 7.72
CA LEU A 7 -8.38 4.51 6.35
C LEU A 7 -7.13 5.41 6.29
N ASN A 8 -6.56 5.82 7.43
CA ASN A 8 -5.57 6.91 7.48
C ASN A 8 -4.12 6.49 7.79
N LYS A 9 -3.82 5.19 7.93
CA LYS A 9 -2.47 4.75 8.34
C LYS A 9 -1.45 4.69 7.19
N TYR A 10 -1.91 4.60 5.96
CA TYR A 10 -1.05 4.38 4.79
C TYR A 10 -1.25 5.44 3.70
N LEU A 11 -2.01 6.48 3.99
CA LEU A 11 -2.29 7.55 3.03
C LEU A 11 -1.00 8.27 2.63
N GLY A 12 -0.77 8.37 1.32
CA GLY A 12 0.46 8.95 0.75
C GLY A 12 1.65 7.99 0.69
N LYS A 13 1.57 6.84 1.37
CA LYS A 13 2.66 5.85 1.43
C LYS A 13 2.57 4.81 0.31
N TRP A 14 3.72 4.25 -0.02
CA TRP A 14 3.82 3.05 -0.81
C TRP A 14 3.55 1.85 0.09
N VAL A 15 2.75 0.91 -0.42
CA VAL A 15 2.38 -0.30 0.30
C VAL A 15 2.73 -1.52 -0.54
N LEU A 16 3.25 -2.54 0.12
CA LEU A 16 3.34 -3.88 -0.40
C LEU A 16 2.05 -4.62 -0.02
N LEU A 17 1.39 -5.15 -1.03
CA LEU A 17 0.16 -5.90 -0.95
C LEU A 17 0.47 -7.37 -1.22
N ASP A 18 -0.11 -8.26 -0.41
CA ASP A 18 -0.13 -9.69 -0.70
C ASP A 18 -1.15 -10.02 -1.82
N LYS A 19 -1.17 -11.26 -2.32
CA LYS A 19 -2.17 -11.78 -3.27
C LYS A 19 -3.61 -11.53 -2.82
N GLU A 20 -3.88 -11.49 -1.52
CA GLU A 20 -5.20 -11.17 -0.96
C GLU A 20 -5.47 -9.64 -0.87
N ASN A 21 -4.63 -8.81 -1.48
CA ASN A 21 -4.67 -7.35 -1.41
C ASN A 21 -4.56 -6.79 0.03
N GLN A 22 -3.94 -7.56 0.93
CA GLN A 22 -3.67 -7.14 2.31
C GLN A 22 -2.34 -6.39 2.40
N VAL A 23 -2.29 -5.29 3.14
CA VAL A 23 -1.06 -4.51 3.34
C VAL A 23 -0.14 -5.27 4.28
N ILE A 24 0.97 -5.79 3.74
CA ILE A 24 2.00 -6.51 4.51
C ILE A 24 3.18 -5.60 4.88
N TYR A 25 3.43 -4.56 4.09
CA TYR A 25 4.47 -3.59 4.36
C TYR A 25 4.06 -2.20 3.85
N ALA A 26 4.53 -1.14 4.50
CA ALA A 26 4.28 0.22 4.07
C ALA A 26 5.46 1.13 4.38
N SER A 27 5.86 1.92 3.40
CA SER A 27 6.98 2.85 3.51
C SER A 27 6.70 4.12 2.72
N ASP A 28 7.28 5.24 3.14
CA ASP A 28 7.19 6.50 2.39
C ASP A 28 8.03 6.45 1.10
N ASN A 29 9.03 5.56 1.04
CA ASN A 29 9.91 5.39 -0.11
C ASN A 29 9.55 4.14 -0.91
N VAL A 30 9.39 4.27 -2.22
CA VAL A 30 9.10 3.14 -3.12
C VAL A 30 10.26 2.13 -3.18
N ALA A 31 11.51 2.59 -3.08
CA ALA A 31 12.68 1.71 -3.17
C ALA A 31 12.65 0.65 -2.05
N ASP A 32 12.33 1.08 -0.84
CA ASP A 32 12.22 0.24 0.35
C ASP A 32 11.11 -0.82 0.21
N VAL A 33 9.97 -0.44 -0.38
CA VAL A 33 8.87 -1.37 -0.70
C VAL A 33 9.25 -2.36 -1.81
N VAL A 34 10.02 -1.91 -2.81
CA VAL A 34 10.52 -2.77 -3.89
C VAL A 34 11.56 -3.76 -3.36
N GLU A 35 12.48 -3.32 -2.52
CA GLU A 35 13.48 -4.20 -1.90
C GLU A 35 12.81 -5.27 -1.03
N LYS A 36 11.84 -4.88 -0.20
CA LYS A 36 11.01 -5.84 0.54
C LYS A 36 10.23 -6.78 -0.38
N GLY A 37 9.68 -6.27 -1.48
CA GLY A 37 8.94 -7.06 -2.46
C GLY A 37 9.79 -8.13 -3.16
N ARG A 38 11.11 -7.90 -3.31
CA ARG A 38 12.05 -8.87 -3.91
C ARG A 38 12.34 -10.08 -3.03
N GLU A 39 12.08 -10.00 -1.73
CA GLU A 39 12.20 -11.14 -0.83
C GLU A 39 11.07 -12.16 -1.02
N TYR A 40 9.98 -11.76 -1.67
CA TYR A 40 8.84 -12.62 -1.97
C TYR A 40 8.94 -13.21 -3.38
N PRO A 41 8.38 -14.40 -3.62
CA PRO A 41 8.32 -14.99 -4.94
C PRO A 41 7.60 -14.08 -5.94
N TYR A 42 8.06 -14.12 -7.19
CA TYR A 42 7.44 -13.39 -8.28
C TYR A 42 5.93 -13.70 -8.31
N ASN A 43 5.10 -12.66 -8.38
CA ASN A 43 3.64 -12.74 -8.46
C ASN A 43 2.89 -13.04 -7.14
N GLU A 44 3.56 -13.15 -5.99
CA GLU A 44 2.86 -13.22 -4.69
C GLU A 44 2.54 -11.86 -4.09
N VAL A 45 3.31 -10.83 -4.45
CA VAL A 45 3.16 -9.47 -3.91
C VAL A 45 2.99 -8.44 -5.02
N SER A 46 2.27 -7.36 -4.69
CA SER A 46 1.99 -6.23 -5.57
C SER A 46 2.30 -4.92 -4.85
N ILE A 47 2.85 -3.95 -5.57
CA ILE A 47 3.17 -2.63 -4.99
C ILE A 47 2.07 -1.65 -5.37
N GLY A 48 1.44 -1.04 -4.37
CA GLY A 48 0.40 -0.03 -4.55
C GLY A 48 0.76 1.28 -3.86
N LYS A 49 0.25 2.39 -4.37
CA LYS A 49 0.25 3.66 -3.65
C LYS A 49 -1.15 3.92 -3.11
N LYS A 50 -1.29 4.08 -1.79
CA LYS A 50 -2.58 4.43 -1.20
C LYS A 50 -2.79 5.93 -1.33
N LEU A 51 -3.49 6.31 -2.39
CA LEU A 51 -3.95 7.68 -2.62
C LEU A 51 -5.24 7.93 -1.85
N ASP A 52 -5.44 9.18 -1.44
CA ASP A 52 -6.70 9.59 -0.83
C ASP A 52 -7.83 9.43 -1.86
N PRO A 53 -8.95 8.80 -1.50
CA PRO A 53 -10.09 8.66 -2.41
C PRO A 53 -10.72 10.02 -2.81
N GLY A 54 -10.22 11.16 -2.30
CA GLY A 54 -10.63 12.51 -2.69
C GLY A 54 -9.72 13.25 -3.69
N SER A 55 -8.61 12.67 -4.16
CA SER A 55 -7.73 13.34 -5.13
C SER A 55 -8.29 13.25 -6.56
N CYS A 56 -9.26 14.12 -6.90
CA CYS A 56 -9.59 14.43 -8.29
C CYS A 56 -8.45 15.24 -8.92
N PHE A 57 -7.76 14.66 -9.91
CA PHE A 57 -6.87 15.39 -10.79
C PHE A 57 -7.75 16.04 -11.89
N PHE A 58 -7.89 17.37 -11.83
CA PHE A 58 -8.50 18.19 -12.89
C PHE A 58 -7.44 18.62 -13.91
#